data_AF-A0A0C2G5I9-F1
#
_entry.id   AF-A0A0C2G5I9-F1
#
_cell.length_a   1.000
_cell.length_b   1.000
_cell.length_c   1.000
_cell.angle_alpha   90.00
_cell.angle_beta   90.00
_cell.angle_gamma   90.00
#
_symmetry.space_group_name_H-M   'P 1'
#
loop_
_entity.id
_entity.type
_entity.pdbx_description
1 polymer ?
#
loop_
_entity_poly.entity_id
_entity_poly.type
_entity_poly.pdbx_seq_one_letter_code
_entity_poly.pdbx_strand_id
1 'polypeptide(L)'
;MRYRIVRLLPKSAKLVMHDGGITYLANKDLLIRTAKAMRDYFDILLPYQLLYKFERLQFNTLAKKEQEKFEAEQTKSQEATPRSRSRKSSREVKASFPMSVYAQILDGGPLRPDIIRPSKFYGLAHLLRMLVKLPALLRVVPCGQAGLIDRIACVHDFIAFARQNAPFILDLNIDYKDAGGDYVKSVQAGS
;
A
#
# COMPACT_ATOMS: atom_id res chain seq x y z
N MET A 1 -38.54 -7.05 27.31
CA MET A 1 -37.24 -7.43 27.91
C MET A 1 -36.14 -7.19 26.90
N ARG A 2 -35.30 -6.15 27.08
CA ARG A 2 -34.11 -5.92 26.25
C ARG A 2 -32.89 -6.39 27.04
N TYR A 3 -32.26 -7.47 26.57
CA TYR A 3 -31.03 -7.99 27.19
C TYR A 3 -29.92 -6.96 27.00
N ARG A 4 -29.54 -6.31 28.12
CA ARG A 4 -28.38 -5.44 28.20
C ARG A 4 -27.16 -6.33 28.37
N ILE A 5 -26.58 -6.78 27.25
CA ILE A 5 -25.25 -7.40 27.26
C ILE A 5 -24.26 -6.29 27.59
N VAL A 6 -23.93 -6.15 28.88
CA VAL A 6 -22.83 -5.33 29.34
C VAL A 6 -21.54 -6.08 28.99
N ARG A 7 -21.10 -5.98 27.72
CA ARG A 7 -19.73 -6.38 27.36
C ARG A 7 -18.80 -5.45 28.13
N LEU A 8 -18.01 -6.04 29.01
CA LEU A 8 -16.94 -5.38 29.76
C LEU A 8 -16.01 -4.67 28.78
N LEU A 9 -16.19 -3.37 28.62
CA LEU A 9 -15.35 -2.53 27.77
C LEU A 9 -14.07 -2.18 28.53
N PRO A 10 -12.89 -2.29 27.90
CA PRO A 10 -11.67 -1.75 28.47
C PRO A 10 -11.77 -0.22 28.59
N LYS A 11 -11.40 0.32 29.76
CA LYS A 11 -11.59 1.73 30.17
C LYS A 11 -10.93 2.78 29.27
N SER A 12 -10.10 2.37 28.31
CA SER A 12 -9.34 3.22 27.39
C SER A 12 -9.84 3.23 25.94
N ALA A 13 -10.84 2.42 25.60
CA ALA A 13 -11.36 2.36 24.23
C ALA A 13 -12.18 3.62 23.90
N LYS A 14 -11.85 4.27 22.77
CA LYS A 14 -12.65 5.40 22.26
C LYS A 14 -13.83 4.84 21.47
N LEU A 15 -15.02 5.29 21.85
CA LEU A 15 -16.25 5.08 21.10
C LEU A 15 -16.25 6.04 19.91
N VAL A 16 -16.31 5.53 18.69
CA VAL A 16 -16.56 6.34 17.50
C VAL A 16 -17.93 5.98 16.94
N MET A 17 -18.79 7.00 16.84
CA MET A 17 -20.14 6.86 16.31
C MET A 17 -20.08 7.14 14.81
N HIS A 18 -20.61 6.23 13.99
CA HIS A 18 -20.82 6.44 12.56
C HIS A 18 -22.24 6.05 12.19
N ASP A 19 -22.73 6.49 11.02
CA ASP A 19 -24.12 6.18 10.59
C ASP A 19 -24.38 4.66 10.39
N GLY A 20 -23.32 3.84 10.38
CA GLY A 20 -23.39 2.37 10.33
C GLY A 20 -23.29 1.66 11.69
N GLY A 21 -23.19 2.39 12.81
CA GLY A 21 -23.06 1.83 14.15
C GLY A 21 -21.90 2.42 14.97
N ILE A 22 -21.63 1.80 16.11
CA ILE A 22 -20.57 2.20 17.04
C ILE A 22 -19.36 1.30 16.82
N THR A 23 -18.22 1.88 16.44
CA THR A 23 -16.93 1.19 16.41
C THR A 23 -16.14 1.53 17.67
N TYR A 24 -15.42 0.53 18.17
CA TYR A 24 -14.58 0.69 19.36
C TYR A 24 -13.13 0.72 18.91
N LEU A 25 -12.45 1.85 19.11
CA LEU A 25 -11.04 1.99 18.79
C LEU A 25 -10.21 1.88 20.06
N ALA A 26 -9.50 0.77 20.20
CA ALA A 26 -8.75 0.46 21.42
C ALA A 26 -7.53 1.36 21.64
N ASN A 27 -6.78 1.71 20.59
CA ASN A 27 -5.55 2.50 20.69
C ASN A 27 -5.23 3.27 19.38
N LYS A 28 -4.66 4.48 19.48
CA LYS A 28 -4.09 5.24 18.34
C LYS A 28 -2.97 4.46 17.63
N ASP A 29 -2.13 3.72 18.36
CA ASP A 29 -1.05 2.94 17.75
C ASP A 29 -1.57 1.86 16.81
N LEU A 30 -2.72 1.27 17.17
CA LEU A 30 -3.39 0.28 16.35
C LEU A 30 -3.89 0.90 15.04
N LEU A 31 -4.44 2.13 15.10
CA LEU A 31 -4.86 2.87 13.91
C LEU A 31 -3.68 3.11 12.97
N ILE A 32 -2.56 3.60 13.50
CA ILE A 32 -1.33 3.86 12.73
C ILE A 32 -0.78 2.58 12.11
N ARG A 33 -0.71 1.49 12.89
CA ARG A 33 -0.25 0.17 12.39
C ARG A 33 -1.17 -0.37 11.31
N THR A 34 -2.49 -0.20 11.47
CA THR A 34 -3.47 -0.64 10.47
C THR A 34 -3.36 0.18 9.20
N ALA A 35 -3.21 1.51 9.29
CA ALA A 35 -3.01 2.37 8.13
C ALA A 35 -1.72 2.04 7.36
N LYS A 36 -0.60 1.80 8.06
CA LYS A 36 0.65 1.34 7.45
C LYS A 36 0.45 0.00 6.74
N ALA A 37 -0.20 -0.96 7.41
CA ALA A 37 -0.49 -2.26 6.82
C ALA A 37 -1.40 -2.15 5.58
N MET A 38 -2.40 -1.28 5.58
CA MET A 38 -3.27 -1.05 4.41
C MET A 38 -2.48 -0.47 3.24
N ARG A 39 -1.56 0.47 3.49
CA ARG A 39 -0.69 1.04 2.45
C ARG A 39 0.26 -0.01 1.89
N ASP A 40 0.97 -0.72 2.75
CA ASP A 40 1.96 -1.73 2.31
C ASP A 40 1.26 -2.86 1.55
N TYR A 41 0.04 -3.21 1.97
CA TYR A 41 -0.79 -4.19 1.27
C TYR A 41 -1.29 -3.70 -0.08
N PHE A 42 -1.73 -2.45 -0.16
CA PHE A 42 -2.10 -1.81 -1.42
C PHE A 42 -0.95 -1.85 -2.41
N ASP A 43 0.26 -1.56 -1.94
CA ASP A 43 1.45 -1.56 -2.78
C ASP A 43 1.76 -2.93 -3.38
N ILE A 44 1.54 -4.00 -2.59
CA ILE A 44 1.70 -5.38 -3.06
C ILE A 44 0.59 -5.75 -4.02
N LEU A 45 -0.67 -5.50 -3.68
CA LEU A 45 -1.81 -6.06 -4.41
C LEU A 45 -2.10 -5.41 -5.75
N LEU A 46 -1.86 -4.11 -5.87
CA LEU A 46 -2.29 -3.33 -7.02
C LEU A 46 -1.89 -3.95 -8.37
N PRO A 47 -0.61 -4.28 -8.62
CA PRO A 47 -0.19 -4.85 -9.91
C PRO A 47 -0.82 -6.20 -10.24
N TYR A 48 -1.19 -6.99 -9.22
CA TYR A 48 -1.72 -8.35 -9.43
C TYR A 48 -3.22 -8.36 -9.64
N GLN A 49 -3.96 -7.60 -8.82
CA GLN A 49 -5.38 -7.86 -8.60
C GLN A 49 -6.29 -6.64 -8.71
N LEU A 50 -5.78 -5.41 -8.68
CA LEU A 50 -6.62 -4.20 -8.60
C LEU A 50 -6.77 -3.47 -9.93
N LEU A 51 -5.93 -3.78 -10.91
CA LEU A 51 -5.95 -3.18 -12.25
C LEU A 51 -6.83 -3.98 -13.22
N TYR A 52 -7.69 -3.27 -13.94
CA TYR A 52 -8.39 -3.81 -15.11
C TYR A 52 -7.43 -4.05 -16.26
N LYS A 53 -7.82 -4.90 -17.23
CA LYS A 53 -7.02 -5.19 -18.42
C LYS A 53 -6.58 -3.90 -19.14
N PHE A 54 -7.48 -2.93 -19.25
CA PHE A 54 -7.25 -1.64 -19.89
C PHE A 54 -6.25 -0.73 -19.14
N GLU A 55 -6.11 -0.88 -17.82
CA GLU A 55 -5.23 -0.04 -16.98
C GLU A 55 -3.80 -0.59 -16.88
N ARG A 56 -3.57 -1.85 -17.29
CA ARG A 56 -2.27 -2.53 -17.18
C ARG A 56 -1.18 -1.85 -18.01
N LEU A 57 -1.52 -1.40 -19.21
CA LEU A 57 -0.56 -0.71 -20.07
C LEU A 57 -0.06 0.57 -19.40
N GLN A 58 -0.98 1.40 -18.90
CA GLN A 58 -0.65 2.61 -18.13
C GLN A 58 0.25 2.31 -16.93
N PHE A 59 -0.04 1.26 -16.14
CA PHE A 59 0.79 0.86 -15.01
C PHE A 59 2.20 0.47 -15.44
N ASN A 60 2.32 -0.36 -16.48
CA ASN A 60 3.63 -0.83 -16.96
C ASN A 60 4.48 0.31 -17.53
N THR A 61 3.86 1.24 -18.27
CA THR A 61 4.54 2.44 -18.77
C THR A 61 5.04 3.32 -17.62
N LEU A 62 4.22 3.50 -16.59
CA LEU A 62 4.61 4.23 -15.38
C LEU A 62 5.78 3.53 -14.67
N ALA A 63 5.67 2.21 -14.45
CA ALA A 63 6.70 1.35 -13.86
C ALA A 63 8.06 1.55 -14.51
N LYS A 64 8.10 1.46 -15.85
CA LYS A 64 9.31 1.65 -16.62
C LYS A 64 9.88 3.07 -16.48
N LYS A 65 9.02 4.08 -16.55
CA LYS A 65 9.44 5.49 -16.46
C LYS A 65 10.06 5.84 -15.10
N GLU A 66 9.50 5.34 -14.01
CA GLU A 66 10.06 5.61 -12.68
C GLU A 66 11.36 4.83 -12.44
N GLN A 67 11.48 3.63 -13.00
CA GLN A 67 12.74 2.87 -12.98
C GLN A 67 13.86 3.63 -13.72
N GLU A 68 13.58 4.14 -14.93
CA GLU A 68 14.55 4.93 -15.70
C GLU A 68 14.97 6.21 -14.96
N LYS A 69 14.03 6.90 -14.28
CA LYS A 69 14.37 8.07 -13.45
C LYS A 69 15.29 7.71 -12.28
N PHE A 70 15.02 6.60 -11.60
CA PHE A 70 15.82 6.16 -10.47
C PHE A 70 17.25 5.80 -10.87
N GLU A 71 17.43 5.15 -12.03
CA GLU A 71 18.74 4.84 -12.60
C GLU A 71 19.50 6.11 -13.01
N ALA A 72 18.81 7.08 -13.61
CA ALA A 72 19.39 8.37 -13.98
C ALA A 72 19.87 9.17 -12.76
N GLU A 73 19.11 9.18 -11.67
CA GLU A 73 19.43 9.92 -10.44
C GLU A 73 20.57 9.27 -9.64
N GLN A 74 20.70 7.94 -9.69
CA GLN A 74 21.86 7.23 -9.16
C GLN A 74 23.14 7.51 -9.94
N THR A 75 23.06 7.53 -11.27
CA THR A 75 24.20 7.80 -12.15
C THR A 75 24.74 9.21 -11.93
N LYS A 76 23.85 10.19 -11.74
CA LYS A 76 24.20 11.59 -11.45
C LYS A 76 24.87 11.80 -10.09
N SER A 77 24.62 10.91 -9.13
CA SER A 77 25.19 11.00 -7.77
C SER A 77 26.58 10.35 -7.64
N GLN A 78 27.03 9.57 -8.64
CA GLN A 78 28.35 8.93 -8.64
C GLN A 78 29.45 9.76 -9.31
N GLU A 79 29.11 10.83 -10.04
CA GLU A 79 30.08 11.63 -10.81
C GLU A 79 30.75 12.77 -9.97
N ALA A 80 30.34 12.95 -8.71
CA ALA A 80 30.78 14.06 -7.86
C ALA A 80 31.80 13.69 -6.75
N THR A 81 32.63 12.66 -6.91
CA THR A 81 33.80 12.45 -6.02
C THR A 81 35.05 11.98 -6.78
N PRO A 82 36.21 12.65 -6.62
CA PRO A 82 37.44 12.24 -7.28
C PRO A 82 38.04 10.99 -6.63
N ARG A 83 38.45 10.06 -7.49
CA ARG A 83 39.18 8.80 -7.20
C ARG A 83 40.27 8.97 -6.13
N SER A 84 40.18 8.21 -5.05
CA SER A 84 41.36 7.76 -4.29
C SER A 84 41.47 6.24 -4.36
N ARG A 85 42.64 5.78 -4.82
CA ARG A 85 43.02 4.37 -4.98
C ARG A 85 43.19 3.72 -3.61
N SER A 86 42.54 2.58 -3.37
CA SER A 86 43.10 1.56 -2.47
C SER A 86 42.80 0.15 -2.96
N ARG A 87 43.87 -0.63 -3.11
CA ARG A 87 43.93 -2.03 -3.54
C ARG A 87 43.90 -2.96 -2.31
N LYS A 88 43.54 -4.24 -2.57
CA LYS A 88 43.58 -5.47 -1.73
C LYS A 88 42.34 -5.70 -0.84
N SER A 89 41.77 -6.90 -0.71
CA SER A 89 42.17 -8.25 -1.13
C SER A 89 40.93 -9.15 -1.20
N SER A 90 40.91 -10.06 -2.19
CA SER A 90 39.94 -11.14 -2.37
C SER A 90 39.89 -12.09 -1.17
N ARG A 91 38.69 -12.42 -0.69
CA ARG A 91 38.30 -13.76 -0.21
C ARG A 91 36.85 -14.02 -0.62
N GLU A 92 36.68 -14.97 -1.54
CA GLU A 92 35.39 -15.58 -1.85
C GLU A 92 34.81 -16.24 -0.60
N VAL A 93 33.61 -15.82 -0.20
CA VAL A 93 32.61 -16.73 0.36
C VAL A 93 31.36 -16.54 -0.48
N LYS A 94 31.15 -17.47 -1.39
CA LYS A 94 29.91 -17.61 -2.15
C LYS A 94 28.78 -17.91 -1.16
N ALA A 95 27.65 -17.26 -1.43
CA ALA A 95 26.33 -17.48 -0.85
C ALA A 95 26.17 -17.13 0.64
N SER A 96 25.74 -15.89 0.90
CA SER A 96 24.39 -15.65 1.46
C SER A 96 24.13 -14.15 1.50
N PHE A 97 23.52 -13.66 0.41
CA PHE A 97 22.94 -12.34 0.19
C PHE A 97 23.85 -11.09 0.38
N PRO A 98 23.77 -10.09 -0.53
CA PRO A 98 24.58 -8.88 -0.43
C PRO A 98 24.30 -8.11 0.87
N MET A 99 25.28 -7.34 1.37
CA MET A 99 25.19 -6.60 2.64
C MET A 99 24.00 -5.64 2.73
N SER A 100 23.45 -5.24 1.58
CA SER A 100 22.17 -4.54 1.48
C SER A 100 21.00 -5.31 2.10
N VAL A 101 21.01 -6.64 2.02
CA VAL A 101 19.96 -7.53 2.54
C VAL A 101 19.96 -7.59 4.06
N TYR A 102 21.11 -7.54 4.72
CA TYR A 102 21.17 -7.54 6.19
C TYR A 102 20.75 -6.19 6.78
N ALA A 103 21.03 -5.08 6.12
CA ALA A 103 20.50 -3.77 6.49
C ALA A 103 18.96 -3.66 6.29
N GLN A 104 18.36 -4.49 5.43
CA GLN A 104 16.93 -4.51 5.10
C GLN A 104 16.06 -5.26 6.12
N ILE A 105 16.65 -6.16 6.94
CA ILE A 105 15.89 -7.04 7.85
C ILE A 105 15.61 -6.38 9.21
N LEU A 106 16.48 -5.49 9.69
CA LEU A 106 16.37 -4.89 11.03
C LEU A 106 15.39 -3.70 11.13
N ASP A 107 14.91 -3.13 10.02
CA ASP A 107 14.13 -1.88 10.03
C ASP A 107 12.70 -2.01 9.43
N GLY A 108 12.13 -3.23 9.39
CA GLY A 108 10.77 -3.43 8.84
C GLY A 108 10.69 -3.10 7.35
N GLY A 109 11.62 -3.71 6.58
CA GLY A 109 12.09 -3.23 5.30
C GLY A 109 11.06 -3.09 4.17
N PRO A 110 11.32 -2.15 3.24
CA PRO A 110 10.39 -1.76 2.19
C PRO A 110 10.37 -2.75 1.03
N LEU A 111 9.24 -2.82 0.32
CA LEU A 111 9.21 -3.33 -1.04
C LEU A 111 10.38 -2.72 -1.83
N ARG A 112 11.12 -3.61 -2.49
CA ARG A 112 12.23 -3.39 -3.41
C ARG A 112 12.31 -1.96 -3.98
N PRO A 113 13.49 -1.30 -3.98
CA PRO A 113 13.68 0.01 -4.62
C PRO A 113 13.30 0.05 -6.11
N ASP A 114 13.26 -1.12 -6.77
CA ASP A 114 12.86 -1.37 -8.16
C ASP A 114 11.35 -1.57 -8.35
N ILE A 115 10.53 -1.51 -7.30
CA ILE A 115 9.07 -1.62 -7.39
C ILE A 115 8.48 -0.24 -7.13
N ILE A 116 7.82 0.33 -8.15
CA ILE A 116 6.95 1.50 -7.97
C ILE A 116 6.07 1.26 -6.76
N ARG A 117 6.01 2.23 -5.84
CA ARG A 117 5.02 2.25 -4.76
C ARG A 117 3.70 2.77 -5.29
N PRO A 118 2.73 1.90 -5.60
CA PRO A 118 1.46 2.31 -6.16
C PRO A 118 0.70 3.31 -5.27
N SER A 119 0.88 3.28 -3.94
CA SER A 119 0.28 4.24 -3.01
C SER A 119 0.66 5.70 -3.30
N LYS A 120 1.74 5.95 -4.05
CA LYS A 120 2.14 7.30 -4.45
C LYS A 120 1.41 7.82 -5.69
N PHE A 121 0.91 6.92 -6.53
CA PHE A 121 0.38 7.27 -7.86
C PHE A 121 -1.11 6.99 -8.00
N TYR A 122 -1.63 6.04 -7.23
CA TYR A 122 -3.02 5.62 -7.28
C TYR A 122 -3.80 6.14 -6.08
N GLY A 123 -4.98 6.70 -6.36
CA GLY A 123 -5.84 7.33 -5.36
C GLY A 123 -6.91 6.40 -4.78
N LEU A 124 -7.90 7.03 -4.15
CA LEU A 124 -8.97 6.37 -3.39
C LEU A 124 -9.75 5.34 -4.21
N ALA A 125 -10.00 5.60 -5.50
CA ALA A 125 -10.76 4.67 -6.35
C ALA A 125 -10.15 3.25 -6.36
N HIS A 126 -8.82 3.15 -6.43
CA HIS A 126 -8.13 1.86 -6.42
C HIS A 126 -8.05 1.28 -5.00
N LEU A 127 -7.93 2.13 -3.99
CA LEU A 127 -7.98 1.72 -2.59
C LEU A 127 -9.35 1.10 -2.24
N LEU A 128 -10.44 1.64 -2.76
CA LEU A 128 -11.78 1.06 -2.61
C LEU A 128 -11.86 -0.35 -3.22
N ARG A 129 -11.24 -0.58 -4.39
CA ARG A 129 -11.16 -1.94 -4.98
C ARG A 129 -10.40 -2.91 -4.08
N MET A 130 -9.36 -2.43 -3.38
CA MET A 130 -8.63 -3.24 -2.39
C MET A 130 -9.51 -3.62 -1.21
N LEU A 131 -10.32 -2.69 -0.69
CA LEU A 131 -11.22 -2.93 0.44
C LEU A 131 -12.22 -4.06 0.16
N VAL A 132 -12.72 -4.16 -1.08
CA VAL A 132 -13.60 -5.26 -1.50
C VAL A 132 -12.90 -6.63 -1.43
N LYS A 133 -11.59 -6.68 -1.66
CA LYS A 133 -10.77 -7.91 -1.59
C LYS A 133 -10.21 -8.20 -0.19
N LEU A 134 -10.31 -7.24 0.71
CA LEU A 134 -9.77 -7.33 2.06
C LEU A 134 -10.32 -8.52 2.88
N PRO A 135 -11.63 -8.89 2.81
CA PRO A 135 -12.14 -10.02 3.58
C PRO A 135 -11.48 -11.36 3.22
N ALA A 136 -11.15 -11.57 1.94
CA ALA A 136 -10.46 -12.78 1.50
C ALA A 136 -9.04 -12.86 2.07
N LEU A 137 -8.38 -11.71 2.20
CA LEU A 137 -7.03 -11.64 2.75
C LEU A 137 -6.99 -11.69 4.27
N LEU A 138 -7.97 -11.10 4.97
CA LEU A 138 -8.04 -11.18 6.44
C LEU A 138 -8.09 -12.64 6.93
N ARG A 139 -8.54 -13.59 6.09
CA ARG A 139 -8.46 -15.04 6.36
C ARG A 139 -7.04 -15.62 6.29
N VAL A 140 -6.17 -15.01 5.49
CA VAL A 140 -4.79 -15.48 5.26
C VAL A 140 -3.85 -14.99 6.36
N VAL A 141 -4.20 -13.89 7.04
CA VAL A 141 -3.37 -13.34 8.13
C VAL A 141 -3.60 -14.14 9.42
N PRO A 142 -2.56 -14.83 9.95
CA PRO A 142 -2.67 -15.50 11.24
C PRO A 142 -2.80 -14.44 12.34
N CYS A 143 -4.03 -14.25 12.80
CA CYS A 143 -4.38 -13.22 13.76
C CYS A 143 -5.24 -13.85 14.86
N GLY A 144 -4.93 -13.56 16.13
CA GLY A 144 -5.82 -13.90 17.23
C GLY A 144 -7.19 -13.22 17.06
N GLN A 145 -8.25 -13.84 17.57
CA GLN A 145 -9.65 -13.37 17.42
C GLN A 145 -9.83 -11.91 17.87
N ALA A 146 -9.24 -11.53 19.01
CA ALA A 146 -9.30 -10.17 19.52
C ALA A 146 -8.61 -9.15 18.59
N GLY A 147 -7.41 -9.45 18.11
CA GLY A 147 -6.66 -8.58 17.20
C GLY A 147 -7.32 -8.43 15.83
N LEU A 148 -8.12 -9.42 15.40
CA LEU A 148 -8.84 -9.37 14.13
C LEU A 148 -10.02 -8.39 14.24
N ILE A 149 -10.79 -8.47 15.31
CA ILE A 149 -11.93 -7.57 15.59
C ILE A 149 -11.45 -6.12 15.65
N ASP A 150 -10.34 -5.88 16.34
CA ASP A 150 -9.71 -4.56 16.47
C ASP A 150 -9.31 -3.97 15.11
N ARG A 151 -8.73 -4.79 14.22
CA ARG A 151 -8.38 -4.36 12.85
C ARG A 151 -9.61 -4.11 12.00
N ILE A 152 -10.63 -4.96 12.11
CA ILE A 152 -11.92 -4.77 11.42
C ILE A 152 -12.55 -3.46 11.85
N ALA A 153 -12.54 -3.14 13.15
CA ALA A 153 -13.05 -1.87 13.66
C ALA A 153 -12.31 -0.66 13.08
N CYS A 154 -10.97 -0.69 13.00
CA CYS A 154 -10.17 0.36 12.35
C CYS A 154 -10.54 0.53 10.86
N VAL A 155 -10.74 -0.57 10.13
CA VAL A 155 -11.09 -0.51 8.71
C VAL A 155 -12.50 0.06 8.52
N HIS A 156 -13.45 -0.31 9.38
CA HIS A 156 -14.80 0.23 9.34
C HIS A 156 -14.85 1.74 9.64
N ASP A 157 -14.08 2.20 10.63
CA ASP A 157 -13.91 3.62 10.94
C ASP A 157 -13.34 4.39 9.73
N PHE A 158 -12.32 3.84 9.07
CA PHE A 158 -11.77 4.41 7.84
C PHE A 158 -12.79 4.48 6.69
N ILE A 159 -13.60 3.43 6.49
CA ILE A 159 -14.66 3.42 5.46
C ILE A 159 -15.72 4.48 5.76
N ALA A 160 -16.12 4.62 7.03
CA ALA A 160 -17.07 5.64 7.45
C ALA A 160 -16.52 7.05 7.20
N PHE A 161 -15.25 7.29 7.54
CA PHE A 161 -14.54 8.52 7.22
C PHE A 161 -14.53 8.81 5.71
N ALA A 162 -14.15 7.82 4.88
CA ALA A 162 -14.11 7.97 3.44
C ALA A 162 -15.50 8.27 2.86
N ARG A 163 -16.56 7.66 3.40
CA ARG A 163 -17.94 7.91 2.97
C ARG A 163 -18.40 9.35 3.28
N GLN A 164 -18.12 9.84 4.49
CA GLN A 164 -18.50 11.20 4.89
C GLN A 164 -17.80 12.28 4.06
N ASN A 165 -16.56 12.00 3.65
CA ASN A 165 -15.75 12.93 2.87
C ASN A 165 -15.80 12.67 1.36
N ALA A 166 -16.62 11.70 0.91
CA ALA A 166 -16.66 11.21 -0.48
C ALA A 166 -16.71 12.34 -1.54
N PRO A 167 -17.55 13.39 -1.40
CA PRO A 167 -17.62 14.47 -2.39
C PRO A 167 -16.32 15.25 -2.57
N PHE A 168 -15.43 15.25 -1.57
CA PHE A 168 -14.18 15.99 -1.58
C PHE A 168 -12.98 15.16 -1.99
N ILE A 169 -13.08 13.83 -1.86
CA ILE A 169 -11.95 12.89 -2.02
C ILE A 169 -12.09 12.00 -3.27
N LEU A 170 -13.23 12.02 -3.95
CA LEU A 170 -13.49 11.25 -5.16
C LEU A 170 -14.34 12.08 -6.13
N ASP A 171 -13.70 12.69 -7.13
CA ASP A 171 -14.38 13.43 -8.19
C ASP A 171 -14.04 12.79 -9.54
N LEU A 172 -15.03 12.11 -10.13
CA LEU A 172 -14.87 11.41 -11.40
C LEU A 172 -14.45 12.33 -12.55
N ASN A 173 -14.82 13.62 -12.51
CA ASN A 173 -14.49 14.57 -13.59
C ASN A 173 -13.04 15.04 -13.54
N ILE A 174 -12.44 15.02 -12.35
CA ILE A 174 -11.05 15.44 -12.12
C ILE A 174 -10.12 14.23 -12.14
N ASP A 175 -10.54 13.13 -11.51
CA ASP A 175 -9.72 11.93 -11.32
C ASP A 175 -9.63 11.06 -12.57
N TYR A 176 -10.59 11.17 -13.50
CA TYR A 176 -10.62 10.38 -14.74
C TYR A 176 -10.60 11.26 -15.99
N LYS A 177 -9.93 10.74 -17.02
CA LYS A 177 -9.90 11.32 -18.36
C LYS A 177 -10.12 10.24 -19.40
N ASP A 178 -10.76 10.61 -20.50
CA ASP A 178 -10.93 9.71 -21.62
C ASP A 178 -9.57 9.31 -22.20
N ALA A 179 -9.44 8.02 -22.51
CA ALA A 179 -8.23 7.51 -23.11
C ALA A 179 -8.12 8.00 -24.57
N GLY A 180 -6.98 8.59 -24.92
CA GLY A 180 -6.70 8.98 -26.31
C GLY A 180 -6.71 7.79 -27.27
N GLY A 181 -7.05 8.04 -28.53
CA GLY A 181 -7.15 6.99 -29.55
C GLY A 181 -5.88 6.14 -29.70
N ASP A 182 -4.70 6.74 -29.50
CA ASP A 182 -3.42 6.02 -29.58
C ASP A 182 -3.20 5.05 -28.41
N TYR A 183 -3.71 5.40 -27.22
CA TYR A 183 -3.69 4.51 -26.07
C TYR A 183 -4.59 3.29 -26.33
N VAL A 184 -5.80 3.51 -26.83
CA VAL A 184 -6.75 2.43 -27.16
C VAL A 184 -6.14 1.47 -28.18
N LYS A 185 -5.53 1.99 -29.25
CA LYS A 185 -4.83 1.16 -30.26
C LYS A 185 -3.69 0.35 -29.65
N SER A 186 -2.91 0.97 -28.76
CA SER A 186 -1.79 0.30 -28.08
C SER A 186 -2.25 -0.81 -27.14
N VAL A 187 -3.37 -0.64 -26.43
CA VAL A 187 -3.98 -1.68 -25.60
C VAL A 187 -4.52 -2.84 -26.46
N GLN A 188 -5.15 -2.53 -27.59
CA GLN A 188 -5.66 -3.54 -28.53
C GLN A 188 -4.56 -4.33 -29.22
N ALA A 189 -3.45 -3.69 -29.58
CA ALA A 189 -2.31 -4.34 -30.22
C ALA A 189 -1.52 -5.28 -29.27
N GLY A 190 -1.65 -5.09 -27.95
CA GLY A 190 -1.00 -5.91 -26.92
C GLY A 190 -1.92 -6.93 -26.23
N SER A 191 -3.17 -7.09 -26.70
CA SER A 191 -4.15 -8.05 -26.15
C SER A 191 -4.19 -9.37 -26.91
#